data_AF-A0A1E9C3N3-F1
#
_entry.id   AF-A0A1E9C3N3-F1
#
_cell.length_a   1.000
_cell.length_b   1.000
_cell.length_c   1.000
_cell.angle_alpha   90.00
_cell.angle_beta   90.00
_cell.angle_gamma   90.00
#
_symmetry.space_group_name_H-M   'P 1'
#
loop_
_entity.id
_entity.type
_entity.pdbx_description
1 polymer ?
#
loop_
_entity_poly.entity_id
_entity_poly.type
_entity_poly.pdbx_seq_one_letter_code
_entity_poly.pdbx_strand_id
1 'polypeptide(L)'
;MEKLKKCSKCGRELPVSEFWKNASTEDGLQTYCKECGNVYARNRKKTPGGGGNLKKIYSNPELAKFSPRELIAELKARGYTGELKYTQTISL
;
A
#
# COMPACT_ATOMS: atom_id res chain seq x y z
N MET A 1 -28.44 21.62 7.14
CA MET A 1 -27.22 22.41 6.85
C MET A 1 -26.14 21.43 6.40
N GLU A 2 -25.86 21.40 5.10
CA GLU A 2 -24.77 20.57 4.57
C GLU A 2 -23.44 21.25 4.94
N LYS A 3 -22.61 20.59 5.75
CA LYS A 3 -21.28 21.11 6.08
C LYS A 3 -20.41 20.97 4.83
N LEU A 4 -19.92 22.11 4.32
CA LEU A 4 -19.00 22.16 3.19
C LEU A 4 -17.56 22.25 3.73
N LYS A 5 -16.62 21.58 3.04
CA LYS A 5 -15.19 21.61 3.35
C LYS A 5 -14.41 21.93 2.07
N LYS A 6 -13.39 22.77 2.20
CA LYS A 6 -12.50 23.12 1.09
C LYS A 6 -11.41 22.06 0.94
N CYS A 7 -11.23 21.56 -0.28
CA CYS A 7 -10.15 20.64 -0.60
C CYS A 7 -8.81 21.38 -0.70
N SER A 8 -7.79 20.93 0.03
CA SER A 8 -6.44 21.51 0.01
C SER A 8 -5.69 21.30 -1.31
N LYS A 9 -6.10 20.33 -2.14
CA LYS A 9 -5.45 19.97 -3.42
C LYS A 9 -6.03 20.71 -4.61
N CYS A 10 -7.36 20.70 -4.77
CA CYS A 10 -8.03 21.32 -5.92
C CYS A 10 -8.71 22.65 -5.59
N GLY A 11 -8.74 23.06 -4.32
CA GLY A 11 -9.30 24.35 -3.88
C GLY A 11 -10.83 24.45 -3.91
N ARG A 12 -11.55 23.42 -4.37
CA ARG A 12 -13.03 23.42 -4.46
C ARG A 12 -13.67 23.24 -3.08
N GLU A 13 -14.80 23.91 -2.88
CA GLU A 13 -15.68 23.73 -1.73
C GLU A 13 -16.69 22.62 -2.04
N LEU A 14 -16.60 21.51 -1.32
CA LEU A 14 -17.40 20.32 -1.57
C LEU A 14 -18.07 19.89 -0.27
N PRO A 15 -19.22 19.21 -0.33
CA PRO A 15 -19.87 18.69 0.87
C PRO A 15 -18.95 17.67 1.57
N VAL A 16 -19.06 17.57 2.90
CA VAL A 16 -18.27 16.61 3.70
C VAL A 16 -18.40 15.15 3.24
N SER A 17 -19.48 14.80 2.53
CA SER A 17 -19.68 13.49 1.90
C SER A 17 -18.62 13.17 0.83
N GLU A 18 -18.02 14.20 0.21
CA GLU A 18 -16.98 14.09 -0.81
C GLU A 18 -15.57 14.00 -0.24
N PHE A 19 -15.45 13.85 1.08
CA PHE A 19 -14.18 13.62 1.77
C PHE A 19 -14.18 12.22 2.39
N TRP A 20 -13.01 11.57 2.41
CA TRP A 20 -12.84 10.28 3.09
C TRP A 20 -12.78 10.48 4.61
N LYS A 21 -13.27 9.50 5.37
CA LYS A 21 -13.12 9.50 6.84
C LYS A 21 -11.65 9.30 7.20
N ASN A 22 -11.12 10.15 8.06
CA ASN A 22 -9.78 10.04 8.60
C ASN A 22 -9.80 10.34 10.11
N ALA A 23 -9.72 9.27 10.92
CA ALA A 23 -9.74 9.37 12.37
C ALA A 23 -8.51 10.08 12.97
N SER A 24 -7.43 10.26 12.20
CA SER A 24 -6.25 11.00 12.63
C SER A 24 -6.42 12.52 12.55
N THR A 25 -7.53 13.02 12.02
CA THR A 25 -7.83 14.45 11.90
C THR A 25 -8.91 14.86 12.90
N GLU A 26 -8.86 16.09 13.40
CA GLU A 26 -9.82 16.63 14.38
C GLU A 26 -11.27 16.57 13.89
N ASP A 27 -11.50 16.85 12.60
CA ASP A 27 -12.83 16.74 11.97
C ASP A 27 -13.26 15.30 11.64
N GLY A 28 -12.37 14.32 11.79
CA GLY A 28 -12.60 12.94 11.32
C GLY A 28 -12.65 12.80 9.78
N LEU A 29 -12.21 13.80 9.02
CA LEU A 29 -12.28 13.87 7.56
C LEU A 29 -10.97 14.31 6.93
N GLN A 30 -10.64 13.70 5.79
CA GLN A 30 -9.44 14.00 5.02
C GLN A 30 -9.36 15.47 4.58
N THR A 31 -8.14 15.98 4.39
CA THR A 31 -7.90 17.38 3.97
C THR A 31 -8.15 17.62 2.47
N TYR A 32 -8.27 16.54 1.69
CA TYR A 32 -8.51 16.57 0.25
C TYR A 32 -9.71 15.71 -0.13
N CYS A 33 -10.38 16.07 -1.22
CA CYS A 33 -11.57 15.38 -1.71
C CYS A 33 -11.25 14.00 -2.29
N LYS A 34 -12.27 13.15 -2.41
CA LYS A 34 -12.17 11.79 -2.96
C LYS A 34 -11.53 11.77 -4.35
N GLU A 35 -11.85 12.73 -5.22
CA GLU A 35 -11.24 12.84 -6.55
C GLU A 35 -9.72 12.99 -6.48
N CYS A 36 -9.23 13.93 -5.66
CA CYS A 36 -7.80 14.14 -5.46
C CYS A 36 -7.14 12.91 -4.83
N GLY A 37 -7.84 12.21 -3.95
CA GLY A 37 -7.40 10.94 -3.38
C GLY A 37 -7.27 9.83 -4.42
N ASN A 38 -8.22 9.73 -5.36
CA ASN A 38 -8.17 8.77 -6.46
C ASN A 38 -7.01 9.06 -7.41
N VAL A 39 -6.79 10.34 -7.75
CA VAL A 39 -5.63 10.75 -8.57
C VAL A 39 -4.33 10.40 -7.85
N TYR A 40 -4.24 10.68 -6.55
CA TYR A 40 -3.08 10.31 -5.74
C TYR A 40 -2.87 8.79 -5.69
N ALA A 41 -3.92 8.00 -5.49
CA ALA A 41 -3.84 6.54 -5.46
C ALA A 41 -3.44 5.94 -6.81
N ARG A 42 -3.88 6.52 -7.93
CA ARG A 42 -3.48 6.14 -9.29
C ARG A 42 -2.03 6.51 -9.58
N ASN A 43 -1.59 7.69 -9.14
CA ASN A 43 -0.22 8.17 -9.33
C ASN A 43 0.79 7.56 -8.35
N ARG A 44 0.31 7.00 -7.23
CA ARG A 44 1.14 6.17 -6.35
C ARG A 44 1.50 4.94 -7.17
N LYS A 45 2.65 5.00 -7.84
CA LYS A 45 3.28 3.85 -8.49
C LYS A 45 3.12 2.71 -7.50
N LYS A 46 2.29 1.72 -7.83
CA LYS A 46 2.30 0.46 -7.11
C LYS A 46 3.72 -0.04 -7.33
N THR A 47 4.63 0.23 -6.40
CA THR A 47 5.83 -0.58 -6.34
C THR A 47 5.28 -2.00 -6.21
N PRO A 48 5.59 -2.90 -7.16
CA PRO A 48 5.17 -4.29 -7.03
C PRO A 48 5.89 -4.84 -5.80
N GLY A 49 5.29 -4.66 -4.61
CA GLY A 49 5.96 -4.89 -3.32
C GLY A 49 5.63 -3.91 -2.19
N GLY A 50 4.62 -3.04 -2.32
CA GLY A 50 4.17 -2.17 -1.22
C GLY A 50 3.45 -2.93 -0.10
N GLY A 51 4.22 -3.63 0.75
CA GLY A 51 3.69 -4.36 1.91
C GLY A 51 4.70 -5.34 2.50
N GLY A 52 5.87 -4.86 2.92
CA GLY A 52 6.83 -5.67 3.65
C GLY A 52 8.24 -5.11 3.56
N ASN A 53 8.87 -4.87 4.71
CA ASN A 53 10.32 -4.69 4.83
C ASN A 53 11.06 -6.01 4.54
N LEU A 54 10.77 -6.69 3.42
CA LEU A 54 11.62 -7.79 2.98
C LEU A 54 12.89 -7.18 2.39
N LYS A 55 13.98 -7.25 3.16
CA LYS A 55 15.32 -6.97 2.64
C LYS A 55 15.55 -7.92 1.46
N LYS A 56 15.72 -7.34 0.27
CA LYS A 56 16.08 -8.05 -0.96
C LYS A 56 17.53 -8.55 -0.85
N ILE A 57 17.73 -9.63 -0.11
CA ILE A 57 19.04 -10.28 0.02
C ILE A 57 19.13 -11.28 -1.14
N TYR A 58 19.73 -10.86 -2.25
CA TYR A 58 20.07 -11.76 -3.34
C TYR A 58 21.57 -12.04 -3.28
N SER A 59 21.95 -13.30 -3.08
CA SER A 59 23.35 -13.71 -3.12
C SER A 59 23.98 -13.54 -4.52
N ASN A 60 23.14 -13.54 -5.57
CA ASN A 60 23.56 -13.33 -6.96
C ASN A 60 22.95 -12.02 -7.50
N PRO A 61 23.77 -11.07 -8.00
CA PRO A 61 23.29 -9.80 -8.56
C PRO A 61 22.36 -9.96 -9.78
N GLU A 62 22.48 -11.03 -10.56
CA GLU A 62 21.59 -11.27 -11.71
C GLU A 62 20.13 -11.51 -11.29
N LEU A 63 19.91 -12.04 -10.09
CA LEU A 63 18.57 -12.28 -9.55
C LEU A 63 17.87 -10.99 -9.11
N ALA A 64 18.61 -9.89 -8.93
CA ALA A 64 18.04 -8.59 -8.58
C ALA A 64 17.18 -7.99 -9.71
N LYS A 65 17.33 -8.49 -10.95
CA LYS A 65 16.53 -8.09 -12.11
C LYS A 65 15.10 -8.63 -12.05
N PHE A 66 14.85 -9.68 -11.27
CA PHE A 66 13.55 -10.33 -11.15
C PHE A 66 12.85 -9.93 -9.86
N SER A 67 11.53 -9.77 -9.92
CA SER A 67 10.72 -9.60 -8.72
C SER A 67 10.70 -10.90 -7.89
N PRO A 68 10.55 -10.82 -6.56
CA PRO A 68 10.39 -12.01 -5.72
C PRO A 68 9.27 -12.94 -6.18
N ARG A 69 8.19 -12.39 -6.77
CA ARG A 69 7.06 -13.17 -7.28
C ARG A 69 7.42 -14.00 -8.52
N GLU A 70 8.20 -13.44 -9.43
CA GLU A 70 8.66 -14.16 -10.63
C GLU A 70 9.57 -15.32 -10.27
N LEU A 71 10.50 -15.10 -9.33
CA LEU A 71 11.38 -16.17 -8.84
C LEU A 71 10.59 -17.30 -8.18
N ILE A 72 9.59 -16.98 -7.35
CA ILE A 72 8.73 -17.98 -6.71
C ILE A 72 7.88 -18.72 -7.76
N ALA A 73 7.35 -18.01 -8.76
CA ALA A 73 6.58 -18.63 -9.84
C ALA A 73 7.43 -19.61 -10.65
N GLU A 74 8.68 -19.25 -10.97
CA GLU A 74 9.64 -20.11 -11.66
C GLU A 74 9.97 -21.36 -10.83
N LEU A 75 10.25 -21.20 -9.52
CA LEU A 75 10.48 -22.33 -8.62
C LEU A 75 9.28 -23.28 -8.61
N LYS A 76 8.06 -22.75 -8.56
CA LYS A 76 6.84 -23.56 -8.60
C LYS A 76 6.66 -24.27 -9.94
N ALA A 77 6.91 -23.58 -11.05
CA ALA A 77 6.82 -24.15 -12.40
C ALA A 77 7.81 -25.30 -12.61
N ARG A 78 8.98 -25.22 -11.98
CA ARG A 78 9.98 -26.30 -11.93
C ARG A 78 9.64 -27.43 -10.94
N GLY A 79 8.50 -27.34 -10.26
CA GLY A 79 8.03 -28.37 -9.33
C GLY A 79 8.59 -28.26 -7.91
N TYR A 80 9.31 -27.18 -7.58
CA TYR A 80 9.74 -26.95 -6.20
C TYR A 80 8.55 -26.48 -5.36
N THR A 81 8.38 -27.12 -4.21
CA THR A 81 7.40 -26.77 -3.17
C THR A 81 8.12 -26.54 -1.84
N GLY A 82 7.48 -25.84 -0.92
CA GLY A 82 8.06 -25.56 0.40
C GLY A 82 7.01 -25.35 1.47
N GLU A 83 7.40 -25.59 2.72
CA GLU A 83 6.54 -25.44 3.91
C GLU A 83 7.08 -24.32 4.81
N LEU A 84 6.19 -23.49 5.34
CA LEU A 84 6.55 -22.40 6.26
C LEU A 84 6.36 -22.87 7.72
N LYS A 85 7.42 -22.92 8.51
CA LYS A 85 7.35 -23.15 9.97
C LYS A 85 7.58 -21.85 10.73
N TYR A 86 6.65 -21.49 11.61
CA TYR A 86 6.76 -20.32 12.49
C TYR A 86 6.81 -20.77 13.94
N THR A 87 7.85 -20.36 14.67
CA THR A 87 8.02 -20.64 16.11
C THR A 87 7.97 -19.32 16.87
N GLN A 88 6.96 -19.15 17.74
CA GLN A 88 6.86 -18.01 18.65
C GLN A 88 7.32 -18.44 20.04
N THR A 89 8.39 -17.83 20.55
CA THR A 89 8.81 -18.03 21.94
C THR A 89 8.01 -17.09 22.83
N ILE A 90 7.20 -17.65 23.73
CA ILE A 90 6.50 -16.89 24.77
C ILE A 90 7.29 -17.10 26.07
N SER A 91 7.88 -16.04 26.60
CA SER A 91 8.47 -16.03 27.94
C SER A 91 7.40 -15.60 28.96
N LEU A 92 7.19 -16.43 29.99
CA LEU A 92 6.27 -16.18 31.12
C LEU A 92 6.82 -15.14 32.09
#